data_AF-A0A2L0C6V8-F1
#
_entry.id   AF-A0A2L0C6V8-F1
#
_cell.length_a   1.000
_cell.length_b   1.000
_cell.length_c   1.000
_cell.angle_alpha   90.00
_cell.angle_beta   90.00
_cell.angle_gamma   90.00
#
_symmetry.space_group_name_H-M   'P 1'
#
loop_
_entity.id
_entity.type
_entity.pdbx_description
1 polymer ?
#
loop_
_entity_poly.entity_id
_entity_poly.type
_entity_poly.pdbx_seq_one_letter_code
_entity_poly.pdbx_strand_id
1 'polypeptide(L)'
;RYTPSQQGAAFNSGAKQRVIRLVEAQVDPMEPPRFKINKKIPRGPPSPPAPVLHSPTRRVTVREQKEWKIPPCISNWKNAKGYTVPLDKRLAADGRGLQQLHINENFAKLAEALYIADRKAREAVETRAQLERKLAQKEKEQKEEHLRALAQKARDERAGIKNVHSTVDPNGNPEEHERDQLRQDRHKERARERNLARAAPDKRSKLQRDRER
;
A
#
# COMPACT_ATOMS: atom_id res chain seq x y z
N ARG A 1 -87.21 38.67 -13.06
CA ARG A 1 -87.94 39.63 -13.93
C ARG A 1 -86.92 40.25 -14.88
N TYR A 2 -87.20 40.30 -16.18
CA TYR A 2 -86.28 40.80 -17.21
C TYR A 2 -87.01 41.80 -18.09
N THR A 3 -86.34 42.93 -18.38
CA THR A 3 -86.80 43.94 -19.32
C THR A 3 -85.91 43.82 -20.56
N PRO A 4 -86.42 43.35 -21.70
CA PRO A 4 -85.64 43.29 -22.93
C PRO A 4 -85.16 44.67 -23.37
N SER A 5 -83.88 44.78 -23.76
CA SER A 5 -83.28 46.00 -24.30
C SER A 5 -83.80 46.33 -25.71
N GLN A 6 -84.03 45.31 -26.53
CA GLN A 6 -84.71 45.44 -27.81
C GLN A 6 -86.23 45.47 -27.57
N GLN A 7 -86.84 46.64 -27.80
CA GLN A 7 -88.27 46.86 -27.62
C GLN A 7 -88.94 47.10 -28.97
N GLY A 8 -90.14 46.56 -29.13
CA GLY A 8 -91.02 46.78 -30.28
C GLY A 8 -92.35 46.09 -30.05
N ALA A 9 -93.43 46.63 -30.62
CA ALA A 9 -94.78 46.11 -30.39
C ALA A 9 -94.95 44.65 -30.86
N ALA A 10 -94.15 44.21 -31.82
CA ALA A 10 -94.11 42.82 -32.30
C ALA A 10 -93.34 41.87 -31.37
N PHE A 11 -92.57 42.39 -30.40
CA PHE A 11 -91.77 41.59 -29.49
C PHE A 11 -92.45 41.47 -28.12
N ASN A 12 -92.23 40.32 -27.45
CA ASN A 12 -92.75 40.04 -26.11
C ASN A 12 -94.27 40.22 -25.97
N SER A 13 -95.03 39.93 -27.03
CA SER A 13 -96.50 40.09 -27.08
C SER A 13 -96.99 41.48 -26.61
N GLY A 14 -96.20 42.54 -26.84
CA GLY A 14 -96.50 43.90 -26.40
C GLY A 14 -96.22 44.19 -24.92
N ALA A 15 -95.78 43.20 -24.14
CA ALA A 15 -95.43 43.38 -22.75
C ALA A 15 -94.04 44.02 -22.61
N LYS A 16 -93.95 45.06 -21.77
CA LYS A 16 -92.67 45.75 -21.51
C LYS A 16 -91.65 44.87 -20.77
N GLN A 17 -92.12 43.89 -20.01
CA GLN A 17 -91.29 43.03 -19.17
C GLN A 17 -91.76 41.58 -19.27
N ARG A 18 -90.86 40.64 -18.96
CA ARG A 18 -91.19 39.22 -18.81
C ARG A 18 -90.65 38.69 -17.49
N VAL A 19 -91.35 37.71 -16.92
CA VAL A 19 -90.89 37.02 -15.71
C VAL A 19 -90.39 35.65 -16.13
N ILE A 20 -89.10 35.40 -15.88
CA ILE A 20 -88.46 34.12 -16.18
C ILE A 20 -88.24 33.43 -14.84
N ARG A 21 -88.75 32.20 -14.72
CA ARG A 21 -88.43 31.30 -13.61
C ARG A 21 -87.25 30.44 -14.04
N LEU A 22 -86.08 30.71 -13.46
CA LEU A 22 -84.91 29.87 -13.67
C LEU A 22 -84.94 28.72 -12.65
N VAL A 23 -84.78 27.50 -13.13
CA VAL A 23 -84.62 26.30 -12.31
C VAL A 23 -83.32 25.64 -12.76
N GLU A 24 -82.49 25.23 -11.82
CA GLU A 24 -81.26 24.49 -12.12
C GLU A 24 -81.61 23.12 -12.72
N ALA A 25 -80.93 22.73 -13.80
CA ALA A 25 -81.13 21.43 -14.40
C ALA A 25 -80.54 20.35 -13.47
N GLN A 26 -81.31 19.29 -13.20
CA GLN A 26 -80.84 18.17 -12.40
C GLN A 26 -79.65 17.48 -13.09
N VAL A 27 -78.52 17.38 -12.38
CA VAL A 27 -77.29 16.76 -12.89
C VAL A 27 -77.29 15.27 -12.56
N ASP A 28 -76.96 14.42 -13.53
CA ASP A 28 -76.85 12.97 -13.35
C ASP A 28 -75.54 12.64 -12.57
N PRO A 29 -75.62 11.95 -11.42
CA PRO A 29 -74.45 11.59 -10.63
C PRO A 29 -73.49 10.61 -11.34
N MET A 30 -73.92 9.94 -12.41
CA MET A 30 -73.11 8.99 -13.17
C MET A 30 -72.58 9.57 -14.50
N GLU A 31 -72.85 10.85 -14.81
CA GLU A 31 -72.40 11.46 -16.06
C GLU A 31 -70.89 11.75 -16.03
N PRO A 32 -70.11 11.28 -17.04
CA PRO A 32 -68.67 11.60 -17.12
C PRO A 32 -68.42 13.06 -17.56
N PRO A 33 -67.20 13.59 -17.37
CA PRO A 33 -66.86 14.95 -17.79
C PRO A 33 -67.10 15.20 -19.28
N ARG A 34 -67.93 16.19 -19.60
CA ARG A 34 -68.39 16.48 -20.97
C ARG A 34 -67.33 17.09 -21.89
N PHE A 35 -66.30 17.74 -21.33
CA PHE A 35 -65.29 18.48 -22.09
C PHE A 35 -63.86 18.14 -21.68
N LYS A 36 -62.94 18.20 -22.64
CA LYS A 36 -61.50 18.05 -22.40
C LYS A 36 -60.93 19.33 -21.79
N ILE A 37 -60.47 19.25 -20.54
CA ILE A 37 -59.91 20.39 -19.79
C ILE A 37 -58.40 20.56 -20.04
N ASN A 38 -57.75 19.61 -20.72
CA ASN A 38 -56.29 19.57 -20.91
C ASN A 38 -55.75 20.52 -22.00
N LYS A 39 -56.54 21.49 -22.46
CA LYS A 39 -56.10 22.49 -23.45
C LYS A 39 -55.10 23.45 -22.81
N LYS A 40 -53.81 23.30 -23.13
CA LYS A 40 -52.76 24.22 -22.67
C LYS A 40 -52.83 25.53 -23.44
N ILE A 41 -53.15 26.61 -22.73
CA ILE A 41 -53.14 27.98 -23.27
C ILE A 41 -51.92 28.75 -22.73
N PRO A 42 -51.32 29.67 -23.51
CA PRO A 42 -50.30 30.58 -23.02
C PRO A 42 -50.81 31.38 -21.82
N ARG A 43 -49.89 31.82 -20.95
CA ARG A 43 -50.24 32.70 -19.83
C ARG A 43 -50.85 33.99 -20.41
N GLY A 44 -51.99 34.40 -19.86
CA GLY A 44 -52.64 35.66 -20.23
C GLY A 44 -51.75 36.88 -19.93
N PRO A 45 -52.13 38.06 -20.45
CA PRO A 45 -51.39 39.29 -20.16
C PRO A 45 -51.37 39.56 -18.64
N PRO A 46 -50.25 40.09 -18.10
CA PRO A 46 -50.25 40.56 -16.73
C PRO A 46 -51.24 41.73 -16.57
N SER A 47 -51.63 42.03 -15.33
CA SER A 47 -52.31 43.29 -15.03
C SER A 47 -51.44 44.46 -15.47
N PRO A 48 -52.03 45.64 -15.75
CA PRO A 48 -51.25 46.84 -16.06
C PRO A 48 -50.15 47.05 -15.00
N PRO A 49 -48.89 47.29 -15.41
CA PRO A 49 -47.78 47.40 -14.47
C PRO A 49 -48.02 48.56 -13.52
N ALA A 50 -47.98 48.29 -12.22
CA ALA A 50 -48.12 49.31 -11.20
C ALA A 50 -46.96 50.32 -11.28
N PRO A 51 -47.20 51.63 -11.05
CA PRO A 51 -46.14 52.61 -10.97
C PRO A 51 -45.11 52.24 -9.89
N VAL A 52 -43.84 52.20 -10.25
CA VAL A 52 -42.75 51.87 -9.33
C VAL A 52 -42.17 53.15 -8.75
N LEU A 53 -42.49 53.45 -7.49
CA LEU A 53 -42.10 54.67 -6.78
C LEU A 53 -40.75 54.49 -6.06
N HIS A 54 -39.66 54.34 -6.83
CA HIS A 54 -38.31 54.33 -6.26
C HIS A 54 -37.88 55.73 -5.80
N SER A 55 -36.93 55.78 -4.86
CA SER A 55 -36.17 57.01 -4.61
C SER A 55 -35.31 57.37 -5.83
N PRO A 56 -34.86 58.63 -5.97
CA PRO A 56 -33.95 59.01 -7.05
C PRO A 56 -32.74 58.07 -7.13
N THR A 57 -32.39 57.65 -8.34
CA THR A 57 -31.31 56.68 -8.56
C THR A 57 -29.99 57.20 -7.99
N ARG A 58 -29.33 56.39 -7.16
CA ARG A 58 -27.98 56.71 -6.67
C ARG A 58 -27.00 56.69 -7.83
N ARG A 59 -26.12 57.70 -7.91
CA ARG A 59 -25.08 57.76 -8.94
C ARG A 59 -23.99 56.74 -8.60
N VAL A 60 -23.84 55.73 -9.44
CA VAL A 60 -22.77 54.73 -9.33
C VAL A 60 -21.46 55.35 -9.81
N THR A 61 -20.38 55.11 -9.07
CA THR A 61 -19.05 55.57 -9.49
C THR A 61 -18.42 54.58 -10.48
N VAL A 62 -17.55 55.06 -11.37
CA VAL A 62 -16.83 54.18 -12.32
C VAL A 62 -15.97 53.14 -11.58
N ARG A 63 -15.44 53.49 -10.39
CA ARG A 63 -14.68 52.58 -9.55
C ARG A 63 -15.55 51.43 -9.06
N GLU A 64 -16.70 51.74 -8.48
CA GLU A 64 -17.67 50.76 -8.00
C GLU A 64 -18.08 49.81 -9.14
N GLN A 65 -18.42 50.35 -10.31
CA GLN A 65 -18.78 49.52 -11.46
C GLN A 65 -17.67 48.55 -11.88
N LYS A 66 -16.40 48.97 -11.81
CA LYS A 66 -15.24 48.12 -12.16
C LYS A 66 -15.01 47.01 -11.13
N GLU A 67 -15.20 47.30 -9.85
CA GLU A 67 -15.03 46.33 -8.75
C GLU A 67 -16.07 45.20 -8.84
N TRP A 68 -17.28 45.53 -9.27
CA TRP A 68 -18.35 44.55 -9.51
C TRP A 68 -18.27 43.84 -10.87
N LYS A 69 -17.18 44.04 -11.65
CA LYS A 69 -17.01 43.34 -12.92
C LYS A 69 -16.57 41.89 -12.68
N ILE A 70 -17.51 40.97 -12.84
CA ILE A 70 -17.26 39.53 -12.68
C ILE A 70 -16.40 39.00 -13.85
N PRO A 71 -15.22 38.40 -13.59
CA PRO A 71 -14.42 37.75 -14.63
C PRO A 71 -15.15 36.56 -15.28
N PRO A 72 -14.90 36.26 -16.58
CA PRO A 72 -15.54 35.12 -17.24
C PRO A 72 -15.08 33.80 -16.63
N CYS A 73 -16.02 32.86 -16.47
CA CYS A 73 -15.74 31.53 -15.94
C CYS A 73 -15.10 30.64 -17.02
N ILE A 74 -13.78 30.47 -16.98
CA ILE A 74 -13.05 29.51 -17.80
C ILE A 74 -12.91 28.23 -16.98
N SER A 75 -13.68 27.20 -17.33
CA SER A 75 -13.67 25.95 -16.57
C SER A 75 -12.66 24.96 -17.14
N ASN A 76 -11.99 24.21 -16.25
CA ASN A 76 -11.06 23.15 -16.67
C ASN A 76 -11.76 21.89 -17.20
N TRP A 77 -13.06 21.71 -16.93
CA TRP A 77 -13.84 20.51 -17.28
C TRP A 77 -14.82 20.68 -18.45
N LYS A 78 -15.47 21.84 -18.56
CA LYS A 78 -16.59 22.06 -19.49
C LYS A 78 -16.30 23.23 -20.43
N ASN A 79 -16.50 22.98 -21.72
CA ASN A 79 -16.44 23.98 -22.77
C ASN A 79 -17.61 23.73 -23.75
N ALA A 80 -18.81 24.16 -23.35
CA ALA A 80 -20.04 23.84 -24.09
C ALA A 80 -20.05 24.38 -25.53
N LYS A 81 -19.39 25.52 -25.75
CA LYS A 81 -19.31 26.18 -27.05
C LYS A 81 -18.03 25.86 -27.83
N GLY A 82 -17.14 25.04 -27.28
CA GLY A 82 -15.91 24.62 -27.96
C GLY A 82 -14.90 25.75 -28.22
N TYR A 83 -14.89 26.82 -27.43
CA TYR A 83 -13.95 27.94 -27.65
C TYR A 83 -12.49 27.51 -27.51
N THR A 84 -11.62 28.01 -28.37
CA THR A 84 -10.17 27.87 -28.25
C THR A 84 -9.64 28.93 -27.30
N VAL A 85 -9.34 28.51 -26.06
CA VAL A 85 -8.84 29.40 -25.00
C VAL A 85 -7.33 29.21 -24.86
N PRO A 86 -6.52 30.29 -24.86
CA PRO A 86 -5.08 30.17 -24.67
C PRO A 86 -4.73 29.67 -23.26
N LEU A 87 -3.57 29.05 -23.12
CA LEU A 87 -3.18 28.34 -21.90
C LEU A 87 -3.08 29.26 -20.68
N ASP A 88 -2.60 30.49 -20.86
CA ASP A 88 -2.49 31.49 -19.79
C ASP A 88 -3.86 31.78 -19.17
N LYS A 89 -4.92 31.93 -19.98
CA LYS A 89 -6.29 32.17 -19.50
C LYS A 89 -6.95 30.92 -18.92
N ARG A 90 -6.57 29.74 -19.41
CA ARG A 90 -7.05 28.46 -18.88
C ARG A 90 -6.51 28.19 -17.48
N LEU A 91 -5.26 28.58 -17.23
CA LEU A 91 -4.58 28.44 -15.95
C LEU A 91 -4.74 29.67 -15.05
N ALA A 92 -5.28 30.79 -15.56
CA ALA A 92 -5.38 32.04 -14.81
C ALA A 92 -6.20 31.93 -13.52
N ALA A 93 -7.26 31.11 -13.52
CA ALA A 93 -8.09 30.87 -12.34
C ALA A 93 -7.54 29.78 -11.42
N ASP A 94 -6.39 29.19 -11.78
CA ASP A 94 -5.78 28.11 -11.03
C ASP A 94 -4.95 28.65 -9.86
N GLY A 95 -5.60 28.72 -8.69
CA GLY A 95 -5.00 29.24 -7.46
C GLY A 95 -3.84 28.40 -6.91
N ARG A 96 -3.45 27.30 -7.56
CA ARG A 96 -2.30 26.45 -7.15
C ARG A 96 -0.99 27.23 -7.05
N GLY A 97 -0.79 28.24 -7.90
CA GLY A 97 0.40 29.12 -7.85
C GLY A 97 0.42 30.07 -6.65
N LEU A 98 -0.73 30.31 -6.00
CA LEU A 98 -0.83 31.13 -4.79
C LEU A 98 -0.63 30.30 -3.51
N GLN A 99 -0.62 28.97 -3.62
CA GLN A 99 -0.42 28.09 -2.48
C GLN A 99 1.08 27.95 -2.17
N GLN A 100 1.52 28.54 -1.06
CA GLN A 100 2.87 28.30 -0.54
C GLN A 100 2.87 26.99 0.27
N LEU A 101 3.63 26.00 -0.22
CA LEU A 101 3.83 24.73 0.47
C LEU A 101 4.81 24.95 1.64
N HIS A 102 4.31 24.85 2.86
CA HIS A 102 5.13 24.95 4.08
C HIS A 102 5.43 23.54 4.60
N ILE A 103 6.71 23.25 4.89
CA ILE A 103 7.15 21.97 5.45
C ILE A 103 7.58 22.19 6.90
N ASN A 104 7.11 21.32 7.80
CA ASN A 104 7.41 21.40 9.23
C ASN A 104 8.81 20.83 9.54
N GLU A 105 9.60 21.50 10.37
CA GLU A 105 10.92 21.05 10.83
C GLU A 105 10.90 19.71 11.58
N ASN A 106 9.75 19.34 12.16
CA ASN A 106 9.58 18.05 12.83
C ASN A 106 9.82 16.85 11.89
N PHE A 107 9.63 17.03 10.57
CA PHE A 107 9.98 15.99 9.59
C PHE A 107 11.49 15.71 9.58
N ALA A 108 12.33 16.74 9.71
CA ALA A 108 13.78 16.56 9.80
C ALA A 108 14.16 15.86 11.11
N LYS A 109 13.63 16.32 12.25
CA LYS A 109 13.87 15.70 13.56
C LYS A 109 13.46 14.22 13.59
N LEU A 110 12.32 13.89 12.99
CA LEU A 110 11.86 12.52 12.87
C LEU A 110 12.78 11.67 11.99
N ALA A 111 13.19 12.18 10.82
CA ALA A 111 14.08 11.48 9.91
C ALA A 111 15.44 11.19 10.58
N GLU A 112 16.01 12.18 11.28
CA GLU A 112 17.26 12.02 12.03
C GLU A 112 17.11 11.00 13.17
N ALA A 113 16.03 11.08 13.95
CA ALA A 113 15.77 10.13 15.03
C ALA A 113 15.67 8.69 14.51
N LEU A 114 14.97 8.48 13.39
CA LEU A 114 14.87 7.16 12.75
C LEU A 114 16.23 6.68 12.22
N TYR A 115 17.03 7.56 11.65
CA TYR A 115 18.38 7.21 11.18
C TYR A 115 19.31 6.78 12.33
N ILE A 116 19.26 7.51 13.45
CA ILE A 116 20.01 7.16 14.67
C ILE A 116 19.52 5.82 15.23
N ALA A 117 18.20 5.62 15.27
CA ALA A 117 17.60 4.37 15.76
C ALA A 117 18.02 3.17 14.89
N ASP A 118 18.00 3.28 13.57
CA ASP A 118 18.44 2.20 12.66
C ASP A 118 19.92 1.86 12.88
N ARG A 119 20.79 2.87 12.97
CA ARG A 119 22.21 2.65 13.25
C ARG A 119 22.42 1.91 14.57
N LYS A 120 21.74 2.33 15.63
CA LYS A 120 21.84 1.70 16.96
C LYS A 120 21.28 0.27 16.96
N ALA A 121 20.19 0.03 16.23
CA ALA A 121 19.63 -1.32 16.08
C ALA A 121 20.62 -2.26 15.37
N ARG A 122 21.27 -1.80 14.30
CA ARG A 122 22.29 -2.59 13.59
C ARG A 122 23.50 -2.90 14.47
N GLU A 123 24.04 -1.92 15.19
CA GLU A 123 25.13 -2.11 16.15
C GLU A 123 24.75 -3.17 17.22
N ALA A 124 23.53 -3.10 17.75
CA ALA A 124 23.04 -4.05 18.75
C ALA A 124 22.88 -5.48 18.18
N VAL A 125 22.40 -5.60 16.94
CA VAL A 125 22.28 -6.91 16.25
C VAL A 125 23.66 -7.49 15.96
N GLU A 126 24.60 -6.69 15.47
CA GLU A 126 25.96 -7.14 15.17
C GLU A 126 26.70 -7.60 16.42
N THR A 127 26.64 -6.81 17.50
CA THR A 127 27.27 -7.17 18.79
C THR A 127 26.66 -8.44 19.37
N ARG A 128 25.32 -8.61 19.29
CA ARG A 128 24.65 -9.85 19.70
C ARG A 128 25.12 -11.04 18.87
N ALA A 129 25.15 -10.90 17.54
CA ALA A 129 25.62 -11.97 16.66
C ALA A 129 27.08 -12.35 16.91
N GLN A 130 27.96 -11.38 17.22
CA GLN A 130 29.35 -11.64 17.60
C GLN A 130 29.45 -12.41 18.94
N LEU A 131 28.63 -12.04 19.94
CA LEU A 131 28.59 -12.75 21.23
C LEU A 131 28.05 -14.18 21.09
N GLU A 132 26.97 -14.37 20.34
CA GLU A 132 26.42 -15.69 20.06
C GLU A 132 27.44 -16.59 19.34
N ARG A 133 28.19 -16.05 18.37
CA ARG A 133 29.30 -16.76 17.72
C ARG A 133 30.40 -17.15 18.71
N LYS A 134 30.79 -16.25 19.63
CA LYS A 134 31.80 -16.54 20.66
C LYS A 134 31.33 -17.63 21.62
N LEU A 135 30.07 -17.58 22.06
CA LEU A 135 29.49 -18.62 22.92
C LEU A 135 29.42 -19.97 22.20
N ALA A 136 28.98 -20.00 20.94
CA ALA A 136 28.96 -21.21 20.13
C ALA A 136 30.37 -21.78 19.90
N GLN A 137 31.39 -20.93 19.71
CA GLN A 137 32.78 -21.38 19.60
C GLN A 137 33.29 -21.98 20.92
N LYS A 138 32.99 -21.36 22.06
CA LYS A 138 33.36 -21.87 23.37
C LYS A 138 32.65 -23.21 23.68
N GLU A 139 31.37 -23.34 23.33
CA GLU A 139 30.63 -24.60 23.48
C GLU A 139 31.22 -25.69 22.58
N LYS A 140 31.64 -25.35 21.35
CA LYS A 140 32.32 -26.28 20.45
C LYS A 140 33.68 -26.73 21.02
N GLU A 141 34.47 -25.80 21.56
CA GLU A 141 35.75 -26.12 22.20
C GLU A 141 35.58 -27.03 23.41
N GLN A 142 34.58 -26.78 24.27
CA GLN A 142 34.24 -27.66 25.39
C GLN A 142 33.82 -29.06 24.92
N LYS A 143 33.04 -29.17 23.83
CA LYS A 143 32.69 -30.46 23.22
C LYS A 143 33.93 -31.19 22.68
N GLU A 144 34.84 -30.48 22.03
CA GLU A 144 36.10 -31.05 21.53
C GLU A 144 37.01 -31.53 22.68
N GLU A 145 37.11 -30.77 23.77
CA GLU A 145 37.86 -31.16 24.96
C GLU A 145 37.24 -32.38 25.65
N HIS A 146 35.91 -32.42 25.79
CA HIS A 146 35.20 -33.56 26.34
C HIS A 146 35.43 -34.84 25.50
N LEU A 147 35.35 -34.73 24.17
CA LEU A 147 35.65 -35.83 23.26
C LEU A 147 37.13 -36.27 23.36
N ARG A 148 38.06 -35.34 23.55
CA ARG A 148 39.48 -35.65 23.76
C ARG A 148 39.70 -36.41 25.06
N ALA A 149 39.06 -35.98 26.16
CA ALA A 149 39.13 -36.68 27.45
C ALA A 149 38.53 -38.10 27.37
N LEU A 150 37.39 -38.25 26.70
CA LEU A 150 36.76 -39.55 26.47
C LEU A 150 37.68 -40.47 25.64
N ALA A 151 38.30 -39.95 24.59
CA ALA A 151 39.24 -40.70 23.76
C ALA A 151 40.51 -41.11 24.53
N GLN A 152 41.02 -40.25 25.43
CA GLN A 152 42.15 -40.58 26.30
C GLN A 152 41.78 -41.71 27.27
N LYS A 153 40.64 -41.59 27.96
CA LYS A 153 40.13 -42.64 28.85
C LYS A 153 39.96 -43.99 28.13
N ALA A 154 39.40 -44.00 26.92
CA ALA A 154 39.26 -45.21 26.11
C ALA A 154 40.62 -45.81 25.67
N ARG A 155 41.65 -44.98 25.47
CA ARG A 155 43.02 -45.45 25.20
C ARG A 155 43.66 -46.05 26.45
N ASP A 156 43.48 -45.43 27.60
CA ASP A 156 44.03 -45.89 28.88
C ASP A 156 43.40 -47.22 29.30
N GLU A 157 42.08 -47.40 29.13
CA GLU A 157 41.39 -48.69 29.33
C GLU A 157 41.92 -49.78 28.38
N ARG A 158 42.21 -49.42 27.12
CA ARG A 158 42.82 -50.36 26.15
C ARG A 158 44.29 -50.67 26.46
N ALA A 159 45.03 -49.73 27.03
CA ALA A 159 46.41 -49.94 27.48
C ALA A 159 46.46 -50.77 28.76
N GLY A 160 45.47 -50.65 29.66
CA GLY A 160 45.29 -51.52 30.82
C GLY A 160 45.07 -53.00 30.47
N ILE A 161 44.49 -53.28 29.29
CA ILE A 161 44.34 -54.65 28.76
C ILE A 161 45.60 -55.12 28.00
N LYS A 162 46.51 -54.20 27.62
CA LYS A 162 47.76 -54.50 26.90
C LYS A 162 48.99 -54.37 27.79
N ASN A 163 48.99 -55.03 28.95
CA ASN A 163 50.24 -55.33 29.67
C ASN A 163 50.21 -56.62 30.49
N VAL A 164 49.25 -57.52 30.24
CA VAL A 164 49.22 -58.85 30.89
C VAL A 164 49.56 -59.99 29.92
N HIS A 165 49.66 -59.72 28.61
CA HIS A 165 50.06 -60.75 27.62
C HIS A 165 51.25 -60.34 26.76
N SER A 166 52.18 -59.59 27.35
CA SER A 166 53.55 -59.47 26.85
C SER A 166 54.51 -59.74 28.01
N THR A 167 54.25 -60.84 28.72
CA THR A 167 55.28 -61.57 29.44
C THR A 167 56.27 -62.05 28.39
N VAL A 168 57.32 -61.26 28.18
CA VAL A 168 58.54 -61.72 27.50
C VAL A 168 59.08 -62.84 28.37
N ASP A 169 58.78 -64.07 27.98
CA ASP A 169 59.45 -65.26 28.48
C ASP A 169 60.93 -65.16 28.05
N PRO A 170 61.91 -65.15 28.98
CA PRO A 170 63.32 -64.96 28.64
C PRO A 170 63.94 -66.09 27.79
N ASN A 171 63.16 -67.11 27.41
CA ASN A 171 63.62 -68.29 26.67
C ASN A 171 63.09 -68.42 25.22
N GLY A 172 62.54 -67.36 24.64
CA GLY A 172 62.05 -67.35 23.25
C GLY A 172 63.18 -67.24 22.21
N ASN A 173 63.15 -68.13 21.20
CA ASN A 173 64.12 -68.23 20.11
C ASN A 173 64.32 -66.88 19.37
N PRO A 174 65.56 -66.42 19.09
CA PRO A 174 65.83 -65.10 18.50
C PRO A 174 65.17 -64.87 17.13
N GLU A 175 64.85 -65.93 16.38
CA GLU A 175 64.19 -65.85 15.07
C GLU A 175 62.70 -65.44 15.14
N GLU A 176 61.98 -65.75 16.23
CA GLU A 176 60.58 -65.34 16.37
C GLU A 176 60.45 -63.84 16.64
N HIS A 177 61.44 -63.27 17.36
CA HIS A 177 61.50 -61.85 17.65
C HIS A 177 61.73 -61.00 16.39
N GLU A 178 62.59 -61.45 15.47
CA GLU A 178 62.78 -60.79 14.18
C GLU A 178 61.52 -60.87 13.31
N ARG A 179 60.83 -62.01 13.32
CA ARG A 179 59.61 -62.21 12.52
C ARG A 179 58.45 -61.32 12.99
N ASP A 180 58.32 -61.12 14.29
CA ASP A 180 57.28 -60.24 14.86
C ASP A 180 57.63 -58.75 14.72
N GLN A 181 58.91 -58.39 14.75
CA GLN A 181 59.36 -57.04 14.39
C GLN A 181 59.05 -56.75 12.91
N LEU A 182 59.32 -57.69 12.00
CA LEU A 182 58.96 -57.58 10.58
C LEU A 182 57.44 -57.45 10.36
N ARG A 183 56.62 -58.10 11.17
CA ARG A 183 55.14 -57.95 11.11
C ARG A 183 54.71 -56.58 11.61
N GLN A 184 55.28 -56.10 12.72
CA GLN A 184 54.97 -54.78 13.26
C GLN A 184 55.40 -53.65 12.32
N ASP A 185 56.56 -53.76 11.69
CA ASP A 185 57.06 -52.75 10.75
C ASP A 185 56.20 -52.69 9.50
N ARG A 186 55.82 -53.85 8.93
CA ARG A 186 54.89 -53.89 7.79
C ARG A 186 53.49 -53.36 8.13
N HIS A 187 53.10 -53.42 9.40
CA HIS A 187 51.85 -52.85 9.88
C HIS A 187 51.94 -51.34 10.10
N LYS A 188 53.07 -50.86 10.65
CA LYS A 188 53.37 -49.42 10.79
C LYS A 188 53.50 -48.74 9.42
N GLU A 189 54.10 -49.42 8.45
CA GLU A 189 54.25 -48.94 7.08
C GLU A 189 52.89 -48.77 6.38
N ARG A 190 52.03 -49.79 6.43
CA ARG A 190 50.65 -49.69 5.90
C ARG A 190 49.82 -48.59 6.57
N ALA A 191 50.04 -48.35 7.86
CA ALA A 191 49.37 -47.27 8.58
C ALA A 191 49.88 -45.89 8.15
N ARG A 192 51.19 -45.73 7.94
CA ARG A 192 51.79 -44.50 7.39
C ARG A 192 51.28 -44.23 5.97
N GLU A 193 51.25 -45.25 5.11
CA GLU A 193 50.78 -45.12 3.73
C GLU A 193 49.30 -44.71 3.68
N ARG A 194 48.45 -45.31 4.53
CA ARG A 194 47.02 -44.95 4.65
C ARG A 194 46.81 -43.51 5.15
N ASN A 195 47.61 -43.06 6.11
CA ASN A 195 47.54 -41.69 6.61
C ASN A 195 48.04 -40.68 5.56
N LEU A 196 49.08 -41.03 4.81
CA LEU A 196 49.59 -40.22 3.71
C LEU A 196 48.53 -40.09 2.59
N ALA A 197 47.85 -41.19 2.25
CA ALA A 197 46.76 -41.21 1.27
C ALA A 197 45.55 -40.36 1.69
N ARG A 198 45.31 -40.20 2.99
CA ARG A 198 44.18 -39.42 3.53
C ARG A 198 44.49 -37.93 3.73
N ALA A 199 45.76 -37.59 4.00
CA ALA A 199 46.17 -36.21 4.32
C ALA A 199 46.65 -35.39 3.10
N ALA A 200 47.20 -36.02 2.06
CA ALA A 200 47.60 -35.34 0.82
C ALA A 200 47.90 -36.35 -0.33
N PRO A 201 46.99 -36.56 -1.29
CA PRO A 201 47.21 -37.53 -2.38
C PRO A 201 48.39 -37.19 -3.30
N ASP A 202 48.73 -35.91 -3.45
CA ASP A 202 49.79 -35.45 -4.38
C ASP A 202 51.22 -35.77 -3.89
N LYS A 203 51.43 -35.91 -2.58
CA LYS A 203 52.75 -36.23 -2.00
C LYS A 203 53.16 -37.70 -2.19
N ARG A 204 52.22 -38.56 -2.61
CA ARG A 204 52.45 -39.97 -2.89
C ARG A 204 53.45 -40.18 -4.03
N SER A 205 53.32 -39.41 -5.12
CA SER A 205 54.18 -39.54 -6.30
C SER A 205 55.66 -39.24 -6.01
N LYS A 206 55.93 -38.35 -5.04
CA LYS A 206 57.29 -37.96 -4.69
C LYS A 206 57.98 -39.00 -3.80
N LEU A 207 57.28 -39.48 -2.77
CA LEU A 207 57.81 -40.52 -1.87
C LEU A 207 57.98 -41.89 -2.54
N GLN A 208 57.15 -42.21 -3.54
CA GLN A 208 57.29 -43.44 -4.31
C GLN A 208 58.52 -43.40 -5.24
N ARG A 209 58.85 -42.23 -5.79
CA ARG A 209 59.99 -42.02 -6.68
C ARG A 209 61.35 -42.06 -5.95
N ASP A 210 61.38 -41.61 -4.70
CA ASP A 210 62.58 -41.64 -3.85
C ASP A 210 62.89 -43.04 -3.29
N ARG A 211 61.92 -43.96 -3.30
CA ARG A 211 62.10 -45.36 -2.85
C ARG A 211 62.62 -46.30 -3.94
N GLU A 212 62.48 -45.90 -5.21
CA GLU A 212 62.95 -46.65 -6.39
C GLU A 212 64.38 -46.26 -6.84
N ARG A 213 65.04 -45.35 -6.11
CA ARG A 213 66.48 -45.05 -6.24
C ARG A 213 67.28 -45.72 -5.13
#